data_AF-A0A2E7QDS2-F1
#
_entry.id   AF-A0A2E7QDS2-F1
#
_cell.length_a   1.000
_cell.length_b   1.000
_cell.length_c   1.000
_cell.angle_alpha   90.00
_cell.angle_beta   90.00
_cell.angle_gamma   90.00
#
_symmetry.space_group_name_H-M   'P 1'
#
loop_
_entity.id
_entity.type
_entity.pdbx_description
1 polymer ?
#
loop_
_entity_poly.entity_id
_entity_poly.type
_entity_poly.pdbx_seq_one_letter_code
_entity_poly.pdbx_strand_id
1 'polypeptide(L)'
;MVSVQVLENSLLLTDKDLLNIIAQRPQPGALGDICRRKNLCAGVGDGIVATKDKKAVAELLANSRAQIREETLGRLIDEARHVEIWHKPMVHWPALTEGAVIRLADNYFSVLEQREDLDTVTIAKVKLEIHRGIESSDVASNIAKRNRKMAMTPSKLSVRKQIIPWKASKMRGQ
;
A
#
# COMPACT_ATOMS: atom_id res chain seq x y z
N MET A 1 -7.54 35.37 0.10
CA MET A 1 -8.08 34.02 -0.21
C MET A 1 -8.04 33.77 -1.73
N VAL A 2 -6.86 33.83 -2.33
CA VAL A 2 -6.67 33.64 -3.78
C VAL A 2 -5.68 32.50 -3.93
N SER A 3 -6.14 31.26 -4.20
CA SER A 3 -5.31 30.17 -4.77
C SER A 3 -6.01 28.81 -4.93
N VAL A 4 -7.14 28.53 -4.25
CA VAL A 4 -7.76 27.19 -4.23
C VAL A 4 -7.94 26.61 -5.64
N GLN A 5 -8.47 27.38 -6.58
CA GLN A 5 -8.73 26.92 -7.95
C GLN A 5 -7.45 26.72 -8.80
N VAL A 6 -6.38 27.47 -8.53
CA VAL A 6 -5.13 27.40 -9.30
C VAL A 6 -4.31 26.19 -8.84
N LEU A 7 -4.23 25.95 -7.53
CA LEU A 7 -3.50 24.79 -7.00
C LEU A 7 -4.23 23.47 -7.32
N GLU A 8 -5.56 23.44 -7.34
CA GLU A 8 -6.33 22.24 -7.65
C GLU A 8 -6.35 21.87 -9.15
N ASN A 9 -6.43 22.85 -10.05
CA ASN A 9 -6.73 22.61 -11.48
C ASN A 9 -5.68 23.13 -12.47
N SER A 10 -4.60 23.77 -12.02
CA SER A 10 -3.58 24.28 -12.96
C SER A 10 -2.76 23.14 -13.56
N LEU A 11 -2.82 23.03 -14.89
CA LEU A 11 -2.00 22.16 -15.74
C LEU A 11 -0.56 22.66 -15.89
N LEU A 12 -0.24 23.86 -15.39
CA LEU A 12 1.09 24.48 -15.52
C LEU A 12 2.03 24.16 -14.36
N LEU A 13 1.49 23.75 -13.19
CA LEU A 13 2.33 23.33 -12.07
C LEU A 13 2.82 21.91 -12.28
N THR A 14 4.14 21.78 -12.42
CA THR A 14 4.80 20.48 -12.45
C THR A 14 4.97 19.93 -11.03
N ASP A 15 5.23 18.63 -10.91
CA ASP A 15 5.51 17.98 -9.62
C ASP A 15 6.67 18.65 -8.87
N LYS A 16 7.65 19.19 -9.60
CA LYS A 16 8.78 19.93 -9.02
C LYS A 16 8.34 21.25 -8.37
N ASP A 17 7.40 21.95 -8.99
CA ASP A 17 6.86 23.20 -8.46
C ASP A 17 6.02 22.93 -7.22
N LEU A 18 5.22 21.86 -7.22
CA LEU A 18 4.46 21.42 -6.05
C LEU A 18 5.39 21.07 -4.87
N LEU A 19 6.48 20.35 -5.13
CA LEU A 19 7.50 20.06 -4.11
C LEU A 19 8.16 21.33 -3.56
N ASN A 20 8.45 22.31 -4.41
CA ASN A 20 9.00 23.59 -3.97
C ASN A 20 8.01 24.38 -3.10
N ILE A 21 6.72 24.37 -3.46
CA ILE A 21 5.66 24.98 -2.66
C ILE A 21 5.53 24.29 -1.30
N ILE A 22 5.54 22.95 -1.27
CA ILE A 22 5.50 22.17 -0.02
C ILE A 22 6.72 22.52 0.86
N ALA A 23 7.91 22.63 0.26
CA ALA A 23 9.14 22.99 0.98
C ALA A 23 9.07 24.39 1.61
N GLN A 24 8.33 25.31 1.00
CA GLN A 24 8.10 26.67 1.51
C GLN A 24 7.08 26.73 2.66
N ARG A 25 6.52 25.59 3.10
CA ARG A 25 5.51 25.48 4.18
C ARG A 25 4.34 26.45 3.98
N PRO A 26 3.50 26.20 2.96
CA PRO A 26 2.42 27.10 2.63
C PRO A 26 1.34 27.04 3.71
N GLN A 27 0.42 28.01 3.70
CA GLN A 27 -0.66 28.04 4.69
C GLN A 27 -1.47 26.71 4.70
N PRO A 28 -2.07 26.32 5.84
CA PRO A 28 -2.69 25.00 6.02
C PRO A 28 -3.71 24.59 4.94
N GLY A 29 -4.37 25.54 4.28
CA GLY A 29 -5.29 25.26 3.17
C GLY A 29 -4.61 24.84 1.87
N ALA A 30 -3.41 25.36 1.57
CA ALA A 30 -2.72 25.09 0.32
C ALA A 30 -2.23 23.64 0.20
N LEU A 31 -1.85 23.00 1.32
CA LEU A 31 -1.49 21.58 1.32
C LEU A 31 -2.70 20.70 0.99
N GLY A 32 -3.87 21.06 1.53
CA GLY A 32 -5.13 20.37 1.22
C GLY A 32 -5.52 20.51 -0.26
N ASP A 33 -5.42 21.72 -0.81
CA ASP A 33 -5.67 21.98 -2.24
C ASP A 33 -4.75 21.13 -3.14
N ILE A 34 -3.47 20.97 -2.77
CA ILE A 34 -2.53 20.10 -3.47
C ILE A 34 -2.98 18.63 -3.36
N CYS A 35 -3.38 18.18 -2.16
CA CYS A 35 -3.85 16.81 -1.92
C CYS A 35 -5.06 16.43 -2.77
N ARG A 36 -5.94 17.38 -3.12
CA ARG A 36 -7.16 17.12 -3.91
C ARG A 36 -6.93 17.03 -5.43
N ARG A 37 -5.70 17.27 -5.92
CA ARG A 37 -5.37 17.15 -7.35
C ARG A 37 -5.61 15.74 -7.89
N LYS A 38 -6.18 15.63 -9.10
CA LYS A 38 -6.50 14.34 -9.74
C LYS A 38 -5.27 13.51 -10.13
N ASN A 39 -4.11 14.15 -10.33
CA ASN A 39 -2.89 13.51 -10.78
C ASN A 39 -1.74 13.87 -9.83
N LEU A 40 -1.71 13.21 -8.67
CA LEU A 40 -0.68 13.41 -7.66
C LEU A 40 0.33 12.26 -7.75
N CYS A 41 1.58 12.59 -8.05
CA CYS A 41 2.64 11.58 -8.09
C CYS A 41 3.10 11.18 -6.69
N ALA A 42 3.69 10.00 -6.58
CA ALA A 42 4.19 9.45 -5.32
C ALA A 42 5.21 10.38 -4.61
N GLY A 43 6.05 11.08 -5.37
CA GLY A 43 7.05 11.99 -4.79
C GLY A 43 6.43 13.19 -4.09
N VAL A 44 5.35 13.75 -4.64
CA VAL A 44 4.60 14.85 -4.01
C VAL A 44 3.87 14.35 -2.76
N GLY A 45 3.27 13.15 -2.82
CA GLY A 45 2.66 12.51 -1.65
C GLY A 45 3.65 12.31 -0.50
N ASP A 46 4.84 11.79 -0.79
CA ASP A 46 5.92 11.63 0.19
C ASP A 46 6.34 12.99 0.78
N GLY A 47 6.41 14.04 -0.05
CA GLY A 47 6.68 15.41 0.39
C GLY A 47 5.63 15.96 1.35
N ILE A 48 4.33 15.69 1.10
CA ILE A 48 3.24 16.09 1.99
C ILE A 48 3.33 15.34 3.32
N VAL A 49 3.57 14.02 3.28
CA VAL A 49 3.77 13.22 4.50
C VAL A 49 4.97 13.74 5.32
N ALA A 50 6.04 14.17 4.67
CA ALA A 50 7.22 14.74 5.33
C ALA A 50 6.91 16.06 6.10
N THR A 51 5.85 16.79 5.74
CA THR A 51 5.43 17.99 6.48
C THR A 51 4.85 17.68 7.86
N LYS A 52 4.45 16.43 8.12
CA LYS A 52 3.77 15.96 9.34
C LYS A 52 2.46 16.70 9.67
N ASP A 53 1.85 17.36 8.69
CA ASP A 53 0.53 17.96 8.86
C ASP A 53 -0.56 16.88 8.80
N LYS A 54 -1.16 16.59 9.95
CA LYS A 54 -2.20 15.56 10.08
C LYS A 54 -3.42 15.83 9.20
N LYS A 55 -3.80 17.09 8.98
CA LYS A 55 -4.96 17.44 8.14
C LYS A 55 -4.64 17.24 6.67
N ALA A 56 -3.47 17.69 6.23
CA ALA A 56 -3.02 17.47 4.86
C ALA A 56 -2.91 15.98 4.52
N VAL A 57 -2.33 15.18 5.42
CA VAL A 57 -2.26 13.71 5.23
C VAL A 57 -3.64 13.08 5.18
N ALA A 58 -4.61 13.56 5.96
CA ALA A 58 -5.99 13.07 5.89
C ALA A 58 -6.63 13.37 4.53
N GLU A 59 -6.39 14.55 3.96
CA GLU A 59 -6.88 14.92 2.62
C GLU A 59 -6.18 14.13 1.52
N LEU A 60 -4.89 13.85 1.66
CA LEU A 60 -4.13 12.97 0.76
C LEU A 60 -4.72 11.56 0.77
N LEU A 61 -5.00 11.01 1.96
CA LEU A 61 -5.65 9.71 2.14
C LEU A 61 -7.13 9.71 1.73
N ALA A 62 -7.79 10.86 1.65
CA ALA A 62 -9.14 10.94 1.10
C ALA A 62 -9.13 10.91 -0.45
N ASN A 63 -8.00 11.26 -1.07
CA ASN A 63 -7.86 11.26 -2.51
C ASN A 63 -7.43 9.88 -3.04
N SER A 64 -8.41 9.05 -3.40
CA SER A 64 -8.19 7.72 -3.99
C SER A 64 -7.41 7.70 -5.31
N ARG A 65 -7.20 8.85 -5.96
CA ARG A 65 -6.38 8.98 -7.18
C ARG A 65 -4.92 9.30 -6.92
N ALA A 66 -4.55 9.64 -5.68
CA ALA A 66 -3.16 9.91 -5.35
C ALA A 66 -2.34 8.62 -5.40
N GLN A 67 -1.17 8.68 -6.03
CA GLN A 67 -0.21 7.59 -5.95
C GLN A 67 0.56 7.69 -4.62
N ILE A 68 0.55 6.62 -3.84
CA ILE A 68 1.33 6.50 -2.61
C ILE A 68 2.12 5.19 -2.69
N ARG A 69 3.40 5.25 -2.32
CA ARG A 69 4.25 4.04 -2.24
C ARG A 69 3.74 3.13 -1.13
N GLU A 70 3.81 1.82 -1.34
CA GLU A 70 3.40 0.83 -0.33
C GLU A 70 4.14 1.02 0.99
N GLU A 71 5.45 1.31 0.95
CA GLU A 71 6.26 1.60 2.13
C GLU A 71 5.73 2.83 2.90
N THR A 72 5.40 3.92 2.20
CA THR A 72 4.84 5.13 2.81
C THR A 72 3.45 4.86 3.38
N LEU A 73 2.59 4.14 2.66
CA LEU A 73 1.27 3.75 3.17
C LEU A 73 1.38 2.87 4.42
N GLY A 74 2.32 1.92 4.44
CA GLY A 74 2.58 1.07 5.59
C GLY A 74 2.97 1.87 6.83
N ARG A 75 3.87 2.85 6.68
CA ARG A 75 4.25 3.77 7.78
C ARG A 75 3.06 4.61 8.28
N LEU A 76 2.24 5.11 7.36
CA LEU A 76 1.03 5.86 7.72
C LEU A 76 0.04 5.01 8.52
N ILE A 77 -0.09 3.72 8.20
CA ILE A 77 -0.96 2.80 8.97
C ILE A 77 -0.44 2.64 10.40
N ASP A 78 0.87 2.50 10.60
CA ASP A 78 1.43 2.42 11.97
C ASP A 78 1.16 3.70 12.77
N GLU A 79 1.31 4.86 12.14
CA GLU A 79 1.06 6.15 12.77
C GLU A 79 -0.44 6.43 12.99
N ALA A 80 -1.31 5.85 12.16
CA ALA A 80 -2.76 6.05 12.23
C ALA A 80 -3.35 5.62 13.58
N ARG A 81 -2.70 4.74 14.34
CA ARG A 81 -3.13 4.35 15.70
C ARG A 81 -3.34 5.55 16.64
N HIS A 82 -2.67 6.67 16.38
CA HIS A 82 -2.73 7.88 17.20
C HIS A 82 -3.48 9.04 16.53
N VAL A 83 -4.06 8.83 15.33
CA VAL A 83 -4.65 9.89 14.51
C VAL A 83 -5.99 9.44 13.92
N GLU A 84 -7.07 9.66 14.68
CA GLU A 84 -8.43 9.24 14.30
C GLU A 84 -8.91 9.80 12.96
N ILE A 85 -8.49 11.02 12.59
CA ILE A 85 -8.88 11.64 11.32
C ILE A 85 -8.41 10.84 10.08
N TRP A 86 -7.40 9.98 10.22
CA TRP A 86 -6.91 9.13 9.12
C TRP A 86 -7.69 7.83 8.95
N HIS A 87 -8.41 7.41 9.98
CA HIS A 87 -9.12 6.13 10.03
C HIS A 87 -10.18 5.99 8.94
N LYS A 88 -11.05 7.00 8.85
CA LYS A 88 -12.14 7.03 7.85
C LYS A 88 -11.64 6.96 6.41
N PRO A 89 -10.70 7.83 5.96
CA PRO A 89 -10.20 7.75 4.58
C PRO A 89 -9.44 6.46 4.30
N MET A 90 -8.69 5.92 5.27
CA MET A 90 -7.94 4.66 5.09
C MET A 90 -8.84 3.46 4.81
N VAL A 91 -9.96 3.30 5.53
CA VAL A 91 -10.87 2.16 5.33
C VAL A 91 -11.46 2.12 3.91
N HIS A 92 -11.61 3.27 3.26
CA HIS A 92 -12.17 3.38 1.91
C HIS A 92 -11.10 3.33 0.82
N TRP A 93 -9.82 3.12 1.17
CA TRP A 93 -8.72 3.19 0.22
C TRP A 93 -8.72 1.97 -0.72
N PRO A 94 -8.76 2.17 -2.06
CA PRO A 94 -8.98 1.08 -3.01
C PRO A 94 -7.79 0.11 -3.17
N ALA A 95 -6.58 0.53 -2.76
CA ALA A 95 -5.34 -0.21 -2.99
C ALA A 95 -4.68 -0.68 -1.67
N LEU A 96 -5.48 -1.15 -0.71
CA LEU A 96 -4.97 -1.75 0.52
C LEU A 96 -4.48 -3.19 0.27
N THR A 97 -3.27 -3.49 0.70
CA THR A 97 -2.77 -4.87 0.74
C THR A 97 -3.39 -5.63 1.91
N GLU A 98 -3.45 -6.95 1.81
CA GLU A 98 -4.01 -7.82 2.87
C GLU A 98 -3.38 -7.53 4.24
N GLY A 99 -2.04 -7.46 4.30
CA GLY A 99 -1.32 -7.11 5.53
C GLY A 99 -1.60 -5.71 6.05
N ALA A 100 -1.89 -4.75 5.16
CA ALA A 100 -2.28 -3.39 5.55
C ALA A 100 -3.66 -3.35 6.22
N VAL A 101 -4.62 -4.14 5.72
CA VAL A 101 -5.96 -4.27 6.32
C VAL A 101 -5.88 -4.88 7.71
N ILE A 102 -5.06 -5.91 7.87
CA ILE A 102 -4.86 -6.60 9.15
C ILE A 102 -4.30 -5.64 10.21
N ARG A 103 -3.25 -4.88 9.86
CA ARG A 103 -2.64 -3.89 10.76
C ARG A 103 -3.61 -2.76 11.10
N LEU A 104 -4.41 -2.32 10.13
CA LEU A 104 -5.45 -1.32 10.37
C LEU A 104 -6.50 -1.85 11.36
N ALA A 105 -6.95 -3.10 11.22
CA ALA A 105 -7.89 -3.72 12.16
C ALA A 105 -7.30 -3.78 13.57
N ASP A 106 -6.05 -4.23 13.72
CA ASP A 106 -5.36 -4.29 15.02
C ASP A 106 -5.23 -2.91 15.70
N ASN A 107 -5.00 -1.86 14.91
CA ASN A 107 -5.00 -0.49 15.41
C ASN A 107 -6.37 -0.08 15.99
N TYR A 108 -7.49 -0.46 15.36
CA TYR A 108 -8.82 -0.21 15.93
C TYR A 108 -9.03 -0.99 17.23
N PHE A 109 -8.48 -2.20 17.34
CA PHE A 109 -8.53 -2.97 18.59
C PHE A 109 -7.80 -2.29 19.73
N SER A 110 -6.64 -1.70 19.45
CA SER A 110 -5.91 -0.91 20.45
C SER A 110 -6.74 0.26 21.01
N VAL A 111 -7.69 0.79 20.24
CA VAL A 111 -8.64 1.82 20.71
C VAL A 111 -9.77 1.20 21.53
N LEU A 112 -10.31 0.05 21.11
CA LEU A 112 -11.31 -0.69 21.86
C LEU A 112 -10.78 -1.21 23.21
N GLU A 113 -9.48 -1.49 23.32
CA GLU A 113 -8.82 -1.88 24.58
C GLU A 113 -8.78 -0.76 25.63
N GLN A 114 -8.83 0.50 25.20
CA GLN A 114 -8.78 1.67 26.10
C GLN A 114 -10.15 2.06 26.65
N ARG A 115 -11.21 1.36 26.25
CA ARG A 115 -12.57 1.62 26.68
C ARG A 115 -12.87 0.97 28.03
N GLU A 116 -13.28 1.79 28.99
CA GLU A 116 -13.65 1.33 30.35
C GLU A 116 -15.00 0.61 30.39
N ASP A 117 -15.85 0.78 29.37
CA ASP A 117 -17.19 0.19 29.28
C ASP A 117 -17.20 -1.29 28.81
N LEU A 118 -16.05 -1.82 28.41
CA LEU A 118 -15.91 -3.19 27.90
C LEU A 118 -15.20 -4.09 28.91
N ASP A 119 -15.79 -5.25 29.20
CA ASP A 119 -15.17 -6.22 30.08
C ASP A 119 -13.94 -6.86 29.40
N THR A 120 -12.91 -7.13 30.21
CA THR A 120 -11.63 -7.67 29.74
C THR A 120 -11.78 -9.04 29.06
N VAL A 121 -12.81 -9.82 29.40
CA VAL A 121 -13.07 -11.13 28.79
C VAL A 121 -13.62 -10.97 27.38
N THR A 122 -14.50 -10.00 27.14
CA THR A 122 -15.04 -9.66 25.82
C THR A 122 -13.93 -9.14 24.91
N ILE A 123 -13.08 -8.24 25.40
CA ILE A 123 -11.92 -7.73 24.63
C ILE A 123 -11.00 -8.88 24.23
N ALA A 124 -10.65 -9.78 25.16
CA ALA A 124 -9.79 -10.92 24.89
C ALA A 124 -10.40 -11.90 23.85
N LYS A 125 -11.72 -12.15 23.92
CA LYS A 125 -12.42 -13.00 22.95
C LYS A 125 -12.36 -12.43 21.54
N VAL A 126 -12.64 -11.14 21.38
CA VAL A 126 -12.64 -10.51 20.06
C VAL A 126 -11.21 -10.46 19.50
N LYS A 127 -10.22 -10.17 20.33
CA LYS A 127 -8.80 -10.19 19.92
C LYS A 127 -8.36 -11.57 19.45
N LEU A 128 -8.72 -12.63 20.18
CA LEU A 128 -8.42 -14.02 19.81
C LEU A 128 -9.06 -14.41 18.48
N GLU A 129 -10.34 -14.08 18.29
CA GLU A 129 -11.07 -14.46 17.08
C GLU A 129 -10.48 -13.80 15.81
N ILE A 130 -10.01 -12.56 15.96
CA ILE A 130 -9.38 -11.82 14.86
C ILE A 130 -8.00 -12.39 14.52
N HIS A 131 -7.16 -12.65 15.53
CA HIS A 131 -5.86 -13.29 15.30
C HIS A 131 -6.01 -14.65 14.64
N ARG A 132 -7.01 -15.45 15.08
CA ARG A 132 -7.35 -16.73 14.45
C ARG A 132 -7.76 -16.57 12.99
N GLY A 133 -8.57 -15.56 12.68
CA GLY A 133 -8.99 -15.25 11.32
C GLY A 133 -7.82 -14.81 10.42
N ILE A 134 -6.91 -14.00 10.96
CA ILE A 134 -5.70 -13.51 10.28
C ILE A 134 -4.76 -14.66 9.94
N GLU A 135 -4.44 -15.52 10.92
CA GLU A 135 -3.54 -16.66 10.71
C GLU A 135 -4.06 -17.61 9.63
N SER A 136 -5.37 -17.85 9.60
CA SER A 136 -6.00 -18.67 8.57
C SER A 136 -5.88 -18.05 7.17
N SER A 137 -6.02 -16.72 7.06
CA SER A 137 -5.87 -15.97 5.80
C SER A 137 -4.42 -15.96 5.31
N ASP A 138 -3.45 -15.73 6.18
CA ASP A 138 -2.02 -15.71 5.85
C ASP A 138 -1.53 -17.07 5.34
N VAL A 139 -2.00 -18.16 5.96
CA VAL A 139 -1.70 -19.52 5.51
C VAL A 139 -2.30 -19.77 4.12
N ALA A 140 -3.55 -19.36 3.87
CA ALA A 140 -4.19 -19.50 2.57
C ALA A 140 -3.50 -18.67 1.46
N SER A 141 -3.13 -17.42 1.75
CA SER A 141 -2.37 -16.52 0.87
C SER A 141 -1.00 -17.09 0.50
N ASN A 142 -0.28 -17.66 1.47
CA ASN A 142 1.03 -18.28 1.26
C ASN A 142 0.96 -19.57 0.44
N ILE A 143 -0.04 -20.43 0.69
CA ILE A 143 -0.27 -21.64 -0.12
C ILE A 143 -0.59 -21.26 -1.57
N ALA A 144 -1.44 -20.26 -1.79
CA ALA A 144 -1.80 -19.78 -3.14
C ALA A 144 -0.59 -19.20 -3.90
N LYS A 145 0.29 -18.45 -3.23
CA LYS A 145 1.55 -17.92 -3.81
C LYS A 145 2.51 -19.05 -4.17
N ARG A 146 2.65 -20.06 -3.30
CA ARG A 146 3.52 -21.22 -3.51
C ARG A 146 3.06 -22.08 -4.69
N ASN A 147 1.76 -22.34 -4.79
CA ASN A 147 1.17 -23.11 -5.88
C ASN A 147 1.34 -22.41 -7.24
N ARG A 148 1.19 -21.08 -7.30
CA ARG A 148 1.49 -20.29 -8.51
C ARG A 148 2.97 -20.37 -8.93
N LYS A 149 3.91 -20.29 -7.97
CA LYS A 149 5.35 -20.46 -8.26
C LYS A 149 5.68 -21.85 -8.80
N MET A 150 5.07 -22.91 -8.24
CA MET A 150 5.25 -24.29 -8.72
C MET A 150 4.64 -24.53 -10.11
N ALA A 151 3.53 -23.86 -10.44
CA ALA A 151 2.91 -23.93 -11.77
C ALA A 151 3.72 -23.18 -12.86
N MET A 152 4.50 -22.17 -12.48
CA MET A 152 5.35 -21.38 -13.39
C MET A 152 6.77 -21.93 -13.58
N THR A 153 7.19 -22.94 -12.81
CA THR A 153 8.46 -23.64 -13.07
C THR A 153 8.24 -24.73 -14.12
N PRO A 154 8.82 -24.64 -15.34
CA PRO A 154 8.75 -25.75 -16.28
C PRO A 154 9.48 -26.95 -15.66
N SER A 155 8.74 -28.06 -15.53
CA SER A 155 9.22 -29.33 -15.01
C SER A 155 10.53 -29.73 -15.71
N LYS A 156 11.61 -29.91 -14.94
CA LYS A 156 12.88 -30.47 -15.43
C LYS A 156 12.78 -31.96 -15.80
N LEU A 157 11.59 -32.56 -15.84
CA LEU A 157 11.33 -33.87 -16.42
C LEU A 157 10.78 -33.77 -17.85
N SER A 158 11.51 -33.09 -18.74
CA SER A 158 11.36 -33.30 -20.18
C SER A 158 12.70 -33.11 -20.93
N VAL A 159 13.80 -33.57 -20.33
CA VAL A 159 15.10 -33.69 -20.99
C VAL A 159 15.57 -35.14 -20.94
N ARG A 160 14.77 -36.03 -21.53
CA ARG A 160 15.29 -37.24 -22.18
C ARG A 160 14.80 -37.23 -23.62
N LYS A 161 15.33 -36.29 -24.41
CA LYS A 161 15.26 -36.35 -25.87
C LYS A 161 15.98 -37.62 -26.31
N GLN A 162 15.18 -38.63 -26.61
CA GLN A 162 15.14 -39.22 -27.95
C GLN A 162 16.01 -38.47 -28.97
N ILE A 163 17.25 -38.91 -29.14
CA ILE A 163 18.08 -38.60 -30.32
C ILE A 163 18.70 -39.93 -30.75
N ILE A 164 18.15 -40.47 -31.84
CA ILE A 164 18.71 -41.58 -32.64
C ILE A 164 19.42 -40.94 -33.88
N PRO A 165 20.06 -41.71 -34.78
CA PRO A 165 21.50 -41.85 -34.96
C PRO A 165 22.06 -41.10 -36.20
N TRP A 166 23.25 -40.48 -36.11
CA TRP A 166 23.92 -39.82 -37.25
C TRP A 166 25.24 -40.50 -37.70
N LYS A 167 25.42 -41.81 -37.45
CA LYS A 167 26.53 -42.58 -38.05
C LYS A 167 26.34 -42.77 -39.56
N ALA A 168 26.54 -41.70 -40.34
CA ALA A 168 26.74 -41.75 -41.78
C ALA A 168 27.36 -40.42 -42.24
N SER A 169 28.70 -40.35 -42.20
CA SER A 169 29.56 -39.64 -43.18
C SER A 169 30.94 -39.35 -42.58
N LYS A 170 31.73 -40.41 -42.32
CA LYS A 170 33.20 -40.31 -42.25
C LYS A 170 33.87 -41.65 -42.52
N MET A 171 33.62 -42.20 -43.71
CA MET A 171 34.50 -43.19 -44.34
C MET A 171 34.56 -42.90 -45.83
N ARG A 172 35.61 -42.20 -46.26
CA ARG A 172 36.38 -42.34 -47.52
C ARG A 172 37.31 -41.14 -47.63
N GLY A 173 38.61 -41.40 -47.57
CA GLY A 173 39.65 -40.37 -47.66
C GLY A 173 40.99 -40.75 -47.04
N GLN A 174 41.45 -42.00 -47.22
CA GLN A 174 42.78 -42.40 -47.66
C GLN A 174 42.71 -43.86 -48.11
#